data_AF-A0A6P7PGI1-F1
#
_entry.id   AF-A0A6P7PGI1-F1
#
_cell.length_a   1.000
_cell.length_b   1.000
_cell.length_c   1.000
_cell.angle_alpha   90.00
_cell.angle_beta   90.00
_cell.angle_gamma   90.00
#
_symmetry.space_group_name_H-M   'P 1'
#
loop_
_entity.id
_entity.type
_entity.pdbx_description
1 polymer ?
#
loop_
_entity_poly.entity_id
_entity_poly.type
_entity_poly.pdbx_seq_one_letter_code
_entity_poly.pdbx_strand_id
1 'polypeptide(L)'
;MSLQAAAWVLLLSRFLVSASEVAEIVTEPGQTVTLPCHVTSSSPIVVIEWTRPDLGAEYVLLYRDGQLDPENQHPLFQGRVQLKEPASLDLENVTEDDRGTYECHVIERRQRRKRAGTNSEQVQIINLKVQRGSTDEAGSAAPLSPGAAAAGVLVAVVIVGVAGFGIFRKRRLLKQKPDQLPADELDSVEPMQPEPEPAAA
;
A
#
# COMPACT_ATOMS: atom_id res chain seq x y z
N MET A 1 -12.85 -5.34 41.05
CA MET A 1 -12.37 -5.34 39.64
C MET A 1 -10.88 -5.63 39.69
N SER A 2 -10.48 -6.83 39.27
CA SER A 2 -9.14 -7.39 39.54
C SER A 2 -8.06 -6.69 38.71
N LEU A 3 -6.96 -6.30 39.35
CA LEU A 3 -5.76 -5.71 38.72
C LEU A 3 -5.21 -6.55 37.55
N GLN A 4 -5.51 -7.85 37.56
CA GLN A 4 -5.17 -8.77 36.48
C GLN A 4 -5.89 -8.42 35.18
N ALA A 5 -7.17 -8.00 35.18
CA ALA A 5 -7.88 -7.67 33.95
C ALA A 5 -7.30 -6.45 33.24
N ALA A 6 -6.79 -5.46 33.99
CA ALA A 6 -6.14 -4.28 33.43
C ALA A 6 -4.82 -4.62 32.72
N ALA A 7 -4.03 -5.56 33.28
CA ALA A 7 -2.78 -6.02 32.67
C ALA A 7 -3.00 -6.70 31.30
N TRP A 8 -4.11 -7.44 31.14
CA TRP A 8 -4.44 -8.12 29.89
C TRP A 8 -4.99 -7.17 28.82
N VAL A 9 -5.72 -6.13 29.23
CA VAL A 9 -6.16 -5.03 28.33
C VAL A 9 -4.94 -4.26 27.80
N LEU A 10 -3.92 -4.03 28.63
CA LEU A 10 -2.68 -3.36 28.23
C LEU A 10 -1.76 -4.26 27.37
N LEU A 11 -1.81 -5.59 27.54
CA LEU A 11 -1.07 -6.53 26.67
C LEU A 11 -1.74 -6.69 25.31
N LEU A 12 -3.07 -6.61 25.24
CA LEU A 12 -3.82 -6.66 23.97
C LEU A 12 -3.77 -5.34 23.18
N SER A 13 -3.47 -4.20 23.82
CA SER A 13 -3.35 -2.90 23.16
C SER A 13 -2.04 -2.72 22.38
N ARG A 14 -1.10 -3.67 22.47
CA ARG A 14 0.20 -3.64 21.78
C ARG A 14 0.18 -4.19 20.35
N PHE A 15 -0.99 -4.45 19.79
CA PHE A 15 -1.16 -4.64 18.34
C PHE A 15 -1.77 -3.37 17.73
N LEU A 16 -1.05 -2.26 17.87
CA LEU A 16 -1.23 -1.12 16.96
C LEU A 16 -0.67 -1.58 15.61
N VAL A 17 -1.56 -2.04 14.73
CA VAL A 17 -1.22 -2.20 13.31
C VAL A 17 -0.83 -0.81 12.82
N SER A 18 0.43 -0.66 12.42
CA SER A 18 0.85 0.54 11.70
C SER A 18 0.07 0.56 10.40
N ALA A 19 -0.97 1.38 10.32
CA ALA A 19 -1.66 1.61 9.06
C ALA A 19 -0.65 2.33 8.15
N SER A 20 -0.24 1.69 7.06
CA SER A 20 0.32 2.43 5.94
C SER A 20 -0.79 3.37 5.45
N GLU A 21 -0.53 4.66 5.45
CA GLU A 21 -1.49 5.66 5.01
C GLU A 21 -1.61 5.55 3.48
N VAL A 22 -2.70 4.92 3.02
CA VAL A 22 -3.04 4.86 1.60
C VAL A 22 -3.83 6.11 1.27
N ALA A 23 -3.33 6.95 0.37
CA ALA A 23 -4.05 8.14 -0.09
C ALA A 23 -5.10 7.74 -1.13
N GLU A 24 -6.33 8.24 -1.00
CA GLU A 24 -7.37 8.08 -2.02
C GLU A 24 -7.62 9.40 -2.74
N ILE A 25 -7.58 9.37 -4.08
CA ILE A 25 -7.83 10.53 -4.93
C ILE A 25 -8.97 10.20 -5.87
N VAL A 26 -9.93 11.11 -5.98
CA VAL A 26 -11.04 11.01 -6.93
C VAL A 26 -10.88 12.14 -7.94
N THR A 27 -10.97 11.80 -9.22
CA THR A 27 -10.94 12.77 -10.32
C THR A 27 -11.97 12.39 -11.38
N GLU A 28 -12.22 13.31 -12.31
CA GLU A 28 -13.06 13.09 -13.46
C GLU A 28 -12.23 12.84 -14.73
N PRO A 29 -12.77 12.10 -15.72
CA PRO A 29 -12.11 11.97 -17.02
C PRO A 29 -11.83 13.33 -17.67
N GLY A 30 -10.67 13.45 -18.32
CA GLY A 30 -10.19 14.65 -19.00
C GLY A 30 -9.49 15.67 -18.11
N GLN A 31 -9.57 15.54 -16.79
CA GLN A 31 -8.89 16.45 -15.86
C GLN A 31 -7.40 16.13 -15.74
N THR A 32 -6.63 17.11 -15.24
CA THR A 32 -5.28 16.89 -14.74
C THR A 32 -5.35 16.68 -13.23
N VAL A 33 -4.71 15.61 -12.74
CA VAL A 33 -4.67 15.26 -11.32
C VAL A 33 -3.22 15.26 -10.81
N THR A 34 -3.01 15.78 -9.60
CA THR A 34 -1.73 15.67 -8.91
C THR A 34 -1.78 14.49 -7.93
N LEU A 35 -0.93 13.48 -8.14
CA LEU A 35 -0.68 12.41 -7.18
C LEU A 35 0.41 12.86 -6.20
N PRO A 36 0.10 13.01 -4.90
CA PRO A 36 1.03 13.52 -3.92
C PRO A 36 2.07 12.44 -3.57
N CYS A 37 3.32 12.88 -3.41
CA CYS A 37 4.36 12.08 -2.78
C CYS A 37 5.20 12.97 -1.85
N HIS A 38 5.02 12.75 -0.55
CA HIS A 38 5.65 13.55 0.49
C HIS A 38 7.04 13.02 0.82
N VAL A 39 8.05 13.88 0.76
CA VAL A 39 9.41 13.52 1.18
C VAL A 39 9.58 13.93 2.63
N THR A 40 9.85 12.97 3.52
CA THR A 40 9.88 13.22 4.97
C THR A 40 11.26 13.62 5.48
N SER A 41 12.32 13.33 4.72
CA SER A 41 13.69 13.61 5.11
C SER A 41 14.26 14.84 4.39
N SER A 42 15.30 15.42 4.96
CA SER A 42 16.09 16.49 4.33
C SER A 42 17.31 15.95 3.57
N SER A 43 17.41 14.63 3.39
CA SER A 43 18.50 13.99 2.67
C SER A 43 18.35 14.22 1.17
N PRO A 44 19.45 14.27 0.41
CA PRO A 44 19.37 14.42 -1.04
C PRO A 44 18.65 13.22 -1.68
N ILE A 45 17.63 13.52 -2.48
CA ILE A 45 16.94 12.53 -3.31
C ILE A 45 17.86 12.13 -4.46
N VAL A 46 17.96 10.82 -4.72
CA VAL A 46 18.78 10.23 -5.79
C VAL A 46 17.91 9.64 -6.89
N VAL A 47 16.77 9.04 -6.51
CA VAL A 47 15.81 8.47 -7.45
C VAL A 47 14.40 8.81 -6.99
N ILE A 48 13.53 9.14 -7.94
CA ILE A 48 12.08 9.15 -7.79
C ILE A 48 11.52 8.23 -8.86
N GLU A 49 10.82 7.19 -8.44
CA GLU A 49 10.21 6.22 -9.33
C GLU A 49 8.72 6.12 -9.02
N TRP A 50 7.91 6.39 -10.03
CA TRP A 50 6.47 6.17 -9.98
C TRP A 50 6.15 4.90 -10.74
N THR A 51 5.42 3.99 -10.12
CA THR A 51 5.04 2.70 -10.70
C THR A 51 3.54 2.46 -10.61
N ARG A 52 3.07 1.52 -11.44
CA ARG A 52 1.73 0.96 -11.45
C ARG A 52 1.88 -0.56 -11.38
N PRO A 53 1.84 -1.17 -10.18
CA PRO A 53 2.14 -2.59 -10.01
C PRO A 53 1.24 -3.52 -10.84
N ASP A 54 0.05 -3.07 -11.21
CA ASP A 54 -0.90 -3.78 -12.06
C ASP A 54 -0.53 -3.76 -13.56
N LEU A 55 0.36 -2.86 -13.99
CA LEU A 55 0.81 -2.70 -15.38
C LEU A 55 2.18 -3.35 -15.65
N GLY A 56 2.81 -3.95 -14.64
CA GLY A 56 4.08 -4.68 -14.77
C GLY A 56 5.30 -3.88 -14.31
N ALA A 57 6.45 -4.15 -14.94
CA ALA A 57 7.75 -3.58 -14.54
C ALA A 57 8.09 -2.23 -15.20
N GLU A 58 7.22 -1.73 -16.09
CA GLU A 58 7.40 -0.44 -16.75
C GLU A 58 7.03 0.70 -15.78
N TYR A 59 7.78 1.79 -15.83
CA TYR A 59 7.58 2.92 -14.93
C TYR A 59 6.51 3.87 -15.47
N VAL A 60 5.74 4.49 -14.59
CA VAL A 60 4.92 5.66 -14.94
C VAL A 60 5.82 6.85 -15.24
N LEU A 61 6.82 7.09 -14.36
CA LEU A 61 7.84 8.11 -14.50
C LEU A 61 9.07 7.71 -13.68
N LEU A 62 10.26 7.86 -14.25
CA LEU A 62 11.53 7.67 -13.54
C LEU A 62 12.36 8.96 -13.62
N TYR A 63 12.84 9.42 -12.46
CA TYR A 63 13.84 10.47 -12.33
C TYR A 63 15.06 9.91 -11.61
N ARG A 64 16.21 9.93 -12.28
CA ARG A 64 17.49 9.47 -11.74
C ARG A 64 18.64 10.27 -12.33
N ASP A 65 19.75 10.36 -11.60
CA ASP A 65 20.97 11.04 -12.06
C ASP A 65 20.74 12.50 -12.51
N GLY A 66 19.75 13.18 -11.92
CA GLY A 66 19.43 14.57 -12.19
C GLY A 66 18.48 14.81 -13.37
N GLN A 67 17.99 13.77 -14.03
CA GLN A 67 17.17 13.87 -15.23
C GLN A 67 16.02 12.85 -15.27
N LEU A 68 15.01 13.11 -16.11
CA LEU A 68 13.97 12.14 -16.42
C LEU A 68 14.52 11.05 -17.34
N ASP A 69 14.11 9.81 -17.09
CA ASP A 69 14.49 8.65 -17.88
C ASP A 69 13.25 8.07 -18.60
N PRO A 70 13.19 8.19 -19.94
CA PRO A 70 12.05 7.70 -20.73
C PRO A 70 12.21 6.25 -21.22
N GLU A 71 13.34 5.57 -21.00
CA GLU A 71 13.70 4.33 -21.71
C GLU A 71 12.70 3.18 -21.50
N ASN A 72 12.23 3.01 -20.26
CA ASN A 72 11.27 1.97 -19.86
C ASN A 72 9.95 2.58 -19.33
N GLN A 73 9.55 3.73 -19.88
CA GLN A 73 8.31 4.39 -19.51
C GLN A 73 7.10 3.73 -20.19
N HIS A 74 6.11 3.35 -19.38
CA HIS A 74 4.92 2.66 -19.85
C HIS A 74 4.14 3.52 -20.87
N PRO A 75 3.75 2.99 -22.05
CA PRO A 75 3.19 3.77 -23.16
C PRO A 75 1.96 4.62 -22.81
N LEU A 76 1.11 4.16 -21.88
CA LEU A 76 -0.08 4.91 -21.43
C LEU A 76 0.23 6.28 -20.79
N PHE A 77 1.45 6.48 -20.29
CA PHE A 77 1.84 7.68 -19.57
C PHE A 77 2.76 8.61 -20.37
N GLN A 78 3.26 8.17 -21.53
CA GLN A 78 4.12 8.97 -22.38
C GLN A 78 3.44 10.27 -22.80
N GLY A 79 4.11 11.39 -22.59
CA GLY A 79 3.58 12.72 -22.91
C GLY A 79 2.40 13.20 -22.06
N ARG A 80 2.07 12.49 -20.97
CA ARG A 80 0.95 12.83 -20.08
C ARG A 80 1.35 13.06 -18.63
N VAL A 81 2.60 12.80 -18.25
CA VAL A 81 3.07 12.91 -16.88
C VAL A 81 4.17 13.96 -16.72
N GLN A 82 4.13 14.68 -15.61
CA GLN A 82 5.14 15.66 -15.23
C GLN A 82 5.52 15.50 -13.76
N LEU A 83 6.82 15.56 -13.47
CA LEU A 83 7.31 15.55 -12.10
C LEU A 83 7.18 16.95 -11.48
N LYS A 84 6.57 17.02 -10.30
CA LYS A 84 6.36 18.23 -9.52
C LYS A 84 7.09 18.16 -8.18
N GLU A 85 7.78 19.23 -7.85
CA GLU A 85 8.67 19.24 -6.68
C GLU A 85 7.91 18.96 -5.36
N PRO A 86 8.52 18.18 -4.44
CA PRO A 86 9.79 17.46 -4.61
C PRO A 86 9.64 16.11 -5.35
N ALA A 87 8.49 15.45 -5.29
CA ALA A 87 8.29 14.11 -5.86
C ALA A 87 6.86 13.79 -6.33
N SER A 88 5.96 14.78 -6.34
CA SER A 88 4.56 14.59 -6.76
C SER A 88 4.47 14.42 -8.28
N LEU A 89 3.42 13.76 -8.77
CA LEU A 89 3.23 13.51 -10.20
C LEU A 89 1.96 14.21 -10.68
N ASP A 90 2.09 15.10 -11.67
CA ASP A 90 0.93 15.60 -12.41
C ASP A 90 0.65 14.64 -13.58
N LEU A 91 -0.56 14.08 -13.62
CA LEU A 91 -1.08 13.22 -14.69
C LEU A 91 -2.20 13.95 -15.44
N GLU A 92 -1.98 14.21 -16.72
CA GLU A 92 -2.88 14.96 -17.59
C GLU A 92 -3.84 14.07 -18.37
N ASN A 93 -4.99 14.67 -18.74
CA ASN A 93 -6.02 14.06 -19.56
C ASN A 93 -6.45 12.69 -19.02
N VAL A 94 -6.79 12.61 -17.73
CA VAL A 94 -7.11 11.34 -17.05
C VAL A 94 -8.23 10.58 -17.76
N THR A 95 -8.09 9.27 -17.85
CA THR A 95 -9.05 8.33 -18.47
C THR A 95 -9.46 7.27 -17.46
N GLU A 96 -10.47 6.46 -17.77
CA GLU A 96 -10.88 5.36 -16.88
C GLU A 96 -9.78 4.31 -16.69
N ASP A 97 -8.90 4.15 -17.68
CA ASP A 97 -7.79 3.19 -17.64
C ASP A 97 -6.67 3.64 -16.70
N ASP A 98 -6.61 4.94 -16.38
CA ASP A 98 -5.69 5.47 -15.37
C ASP A 98 -6.15 5.16 -13.94
N ARG A 99 -7.34 4.59 -13.74
CA ARG A 99 -7.76 4.08 -12.41
C ARG A 99 -6.78 3.01 -11.93
N GLY A 100 -6.37 3.07 -10.67
CA GLY A 100 -5.55 2.03 -10.07
C GLY A 100 -4.71 2.50 -8.90
N THR A 101 -3.78 1.66 -8.50
CA THR A 101 -2.87 1.90 -7.38
C THR A 101 -1.51 2.32 -7.92
N TYR A 102 -1.08 3.53 -7.57
CA TYR A 102 0.22 4.08 -7.89
C TYR A 102 1.13 3.98 -6.68
N GLU A 103 2.40 3.65 -6.91
CA GLU A 103 3.43 3.67 -5.87
C GLU A 103 4.49 4.71 -6.23
N CYS A 104 4.81 5.57 -5.26
CA CYS A 104 5.94 6.50 -5.34
C CYS A 104 7.08 5.98 -4.48
N HIS A 105 8.21 5.66 -5.10
CA HIS A 105 9.45 5.27 -4.44
C HIS A 105 10.43 6.43 -4.48
N VAL A 106 10.81 6.93 -3.30
CA VAL A 106 11.82 7.98 -3.15
C VAL A 106 13.04 7.36 -2.51
N ILE A 107 14.15 7.35 -3.25
CA ILE A 107 15.44 6.84 -2.77
C ILE A 107 16.34 8.01 -2.41
N GLU A 108 16.73 8.09 -1.15
CA GLU A 108 17.54 9.18 -0.61
C GLU A 108 18.94 8.70 -0.22
N ARG A 109 19.94 9.55 -0.48
CA ARG A 109 21.32 9.30 -0.06
C ARG A 109 21.46 9.54 1.43
N ARG A 110 21.63 8.48 2.22
CA ARG A 110 21.91 8.62 3.66
C ARG A 110 23.19 9.41 3.91
N GLN A 111 23.11 10.45 4.72
CA GLN A 111 24.29 11.17 5.19
C GLN A 111 25.06 10.32 6.20
N ARG A 112 26.32 10.00 5.86
CA ARG A 112 27.13 8.99 6.52
C ARG A 112 27.63 9.45 7.89
N ARG A 113 27.16 8.86 8.99
CA ARG A 113 27.90 8.84 10.28
C ARG A 113 28.70 7.53 10.37
N LYS A 114 29.94 7.54 9.87
CA LYS A 114 31.03 6.54 10.10
C LYS A 114 30.91 5.07 9.61
N ARG A 115 29.87 4.60 8.88
CA ARG A 115 29.86 3.24 8.25
C ARG A 115 29.33 3.25 6.82
N ALA A 116 29.55 2.19 6.03
CA ALA A 116 28.99 2.01 4.67
C ALA A 116 27.52 2.43 4.65
N GLY A 117 27.20 3.52 3.95
CA GLY A 117 25.86 4.06 3.89
C GLY A 117 25.09 3.36 2.78
N THR A 118 24.03 2.64 3.13
CA THR A 118 23.02 2.21 2.17
C THR A 118 22.04 3.37 1.95
N ASN A 119 21.49 3.48 0.73
CA ASN A 119 20.41 4.45 0.48
C ASN A 119 19.18 4.09 1.32
N SER A 120 18.36 5.09 1.63
CA SER A 120 17.06 4.90 2.27
C SER A 120 15.97 4.93 1.20
N GLU A 121 14.97 4.07 1.31
CA GLU A 121 13.82 4.06 0.41
C GLU A 121 12.55 4.39 1.20
N GLN A 122 11.74 5.29 0.66
CA GLN A 122 10.42 5.64 1.18
C GLN A 122 9.39 5.34 0.10
N VAL A 123 8.33 4.59 0.45
CA VAL A 123 7.24 4.22 -0.47
C VAL A 123 5.93 4.86 -0.01
N GLN A 124 5.19 5.46 -0.94
CA GLN A 124 3.83 5.96 -0.73
C GLN A 124 2.87 5.36 -1.74
N ILE A 125 1.71 4.92 -1.26
CA ILE A 125 0.69 4.25 -2.06
C ILE A 125 -0.50 5.19 -2.24
N ILE A 126 -0.87 5.42 -3.49
CA ILE A 126 -1.99 6.30 -3.88
C ILE A 126 -2.98 5.49 -4.71
N ASN A 127 -4.26 5.53 -4.34
CA ASN A 127 -5.34 4.95 -5.13
C ASN A 127 -6.06 6.05 -5.91
N LEU A 128 -5.96 6.01 -7.24
CA LEU A 128 -6.68 6.90 -8.14
C LEU A 128 -8.03 6.29 -8.55
N LYS A 129 -9.11 6.98 -8.22
CA LYS A 129 -10.47 6.68 -8.64
C LYS A 129 -10.91 7.69 -9.69
N VAL A 130 -11.50 7.20 -10.77
CA VAL A 130 -12.04 8.02 -11.85
C VAL A 130 -13.56 7.88 -11.82
N GLN A 131 -14.28 8.99 -11.64
CA GLN A 131 -15.74 9.03 -11.58
C GLN A 131 -16.25 10.11 -12.54
N ARG A 132 -17.34 9.85 -13.25
CA ARG A 132 -18.09 10.89 -13.95
C ARG A 132 -19.07 11.48 -12.97
N GLY A 133 -19.06 12.80 -12.75
CA GLY A 133 -20.03 13.45 -11.89
C GLY A 133 -21.47 13.09 -12.30
N SER A 134 -22.21 12.43 -11.41
CA SER A 134 -23.67 12.48 -11.44
C SER A 134 -24.07 13.77 -10.74
N THR A 135 -24.62 14.72 -11.50
CA THR A 135 -25.37 15.83 -10.92
C THR A 135 -26.69 15.24 -10.40
N ASP A 136 -26.65 14.58 -9.25
CA ASP A 136 -27.86 14.19 -8.54
C ASP A 136 -28.42 15.44 -7.84
N GLU A 137 -29.06 16.29 -8.65
CA GLU A 137 -30.06 17.26 -8.19
C GLU A 137 -31.21 16.47 -7.55
N ALA A 138 -31.19 16.38 -6.22
CA ALA A 138 -32.34 15.91 -5.46
C ALA A 138 -32.37 16.56 -4.07
N GLY A 139 -33.18 17.62 -3.96
CA GLY A 139 -34.17 17.70 -2.90
C GLY A 139 -33.67 18.16 -1.53
N SER A 140 -33.81 19.46 -1.31
CA SER A 140 -33.97 20.05 0.02
C SER A 140 -34.90 19.21 0.91
N ALA A 141 -34.36 18.67 1.99
CA ALA A 141 -35.11 18.28 3.17
C ALA A 141 -34.25 18.56 4.40
N ALA A 142 -34.59 19.62 5.12
CA ALA A 142 -34.01 19.94 6.42
C ALA A 142 -34.32 18.81 7.42
N PRO A 143 -33.34 18.30 8.19
CA PRO A 143 -33.64 17.37 9.27
C PRO A 143 -34.20 18.13 10.47
N LEU A 144 -35.41 17.73 10.87
CA LEU A 144 -36.05 18.05 12.15
C LEU A 144 -35.13 17.67 13.32
N SER A 145 -35.15 18.49 14.38
CA SER A 145 -34.35 18.31 15.61
C SER A 145 -34.68 17.00 16.35
N PRO A 146 -33.67 16.26 16.85
CA PRO A 146 -33.90 15.17 17.78
C PRO A 146 -33.93 15.68 19.23
N GLY A 147 -35.11 15.61 19.85
CA GLY A 147 -35.26 15.55 21.30
C GLY A 147 -34.62 14.27 21.87
N ALA A 148 -34.13 14.41 23.10
CA ALA A 148 -33.39 13.46 23.92
C ALA A 148 -33.80 11.97 23.84
N ALA A 149 -32.82 11.09 23.61
CA ALA A 149 -32.75 9.72 24.19
C ALA A 149 -31.33 9.11 24.04
N ALA A 150 -30.29 9.76 24.58
CA ALA A 150 -28.89 9.35 24.34
C ALA A 150 -28.30 8.31 25.32
N ALA A 151 -29.04 7.79 26.31
CA ALA A 151 -28.45 6.93 27.33
C ALA A 151 -28.49 5.41 27.02
N GLY A 152 -29.45 4.94 26.21
CA GLY A 152 -29.64 3.50 25.97
C GLY A 152 -28.86 2.91 24.80
N VAL A 153 -28.57 3.71 23.77
CA VAL A 153 -28.01 3.23 22.48
C VAL A 153 -26.52 2.89 22.59
N LEU A 154 -25.76 3.60 23.43
CA LEU A 154 -24.31 3.41 23.54
C LEU A 154 -23.93 2.04 24.13
N VAL A 155 -24.72 1.50 25.06
CA VAL A 155 -24.42 0.21 25.71
C VAL A 155 -24.63 -0.97 24.75
N ALA A 156 -25.65 -0.91 23.88
CA ALA A 156 -25.92 -1.94 22.88
C ALA A 156 -24.82 -2.00 21.80
N VAL A 157 -24.31 -0.86 21.36
CA VAL A 157 -23.23 -0.78 20.34
C VAL A 157 -21.93 -1.41 20.85
N VAL A 158 -21.60 -1.23 22.14
CA VAL A 158 -20.39 -1.82 22.74
C VAL A 158 -20.52 -3.35 22.83
N ILE A 159 -21.68 -3.87 23.24
CA ILE A 159 -21.88 -5.33 23.34
C ILE A 159 -21.85 -6.00 21.96
N VAL A 160 -22.50 -5.39 20.96
CA VAL A 160 -22.48 -5.89 19.57
C VAL A 160 -21.07 -5.79 18.98
N GLY A 161 -20.32 -4.73 19.29
CA GLY A 161 -18.92 -4.59 18.89
C GLY A 161 -18.01 -5.69 19.47
N VAL A 162 -18.14 -6.02 20.76
CA VAL A 162 -17.31 -7.05 21.41
C VAL A 162 -17.65 -8.46 20.91
N ALA A 163 -18.93 -8.79 20.79
CA ALA A 163 -19.36 -10.09 20.26
C ALA A 163 -19.01 -10.25 18.78
N GLY A 164 -19.25 -9.21 17.98
CA GLY A 164 -18.89 -9.16 16.56
C GLY A 164 -17.39 -9.27 16.34
N PHE A 165 -16.58 -8.58 17.14
CA PHE A 165 -15.11 -8.66 17.08
C PHE A 165 -14.58 -10.04 17.48
N GLY A 166 -15.17 -10.69 18.49
CA GLY A 166 -14.83 -12.07 18.87
C GLY A 166 -15.11 -13.09 17.75
N ILE A 167 -16.27 -12.96 17.10
CA ILE A 167 -16.66 -13.82 15.97
C ILE A 167 -15.76 -13.55 14.74
N PHE A 168 -15.46 -12.27 14.45
CA PHE A 168 -14.56 -11.87 13.38
C PHE A 168 -13.14 -12.42 13.57
N ARG A 169 -12.61 -12.36 14.80
CA ARG A 169 -11.31 -12.97 15.14
C ARG A 169 -11.32 -14.48 14.97
N LYS A 170 -12.36 -15.19 15.42
CA LYS A 170 -12.46 -16.65 15.28
C LYS A 170 -12.48 -17.07 13.80
N ARG A 171 -13.19 -16.31 12.94
CA ARG A 171 -13.21 -16.53 11.48
C ARG A 171 -11.84 -16.25 10.83
N ARG A 172 -11.12 -15.23 11.27
CA ARG A 172 -9.73 -14.98 10.81
C ARG A 172 -8.77 -16.08 11.24
N LEU A 173 -8.86 -16.57 12.48
CA LEU A 173 -8.02 -17.67 12.96
C LEU A 173 -8.33 -19.00 12.25
N LEU A 174 -9.58 -19.23 11.86
CA LEU A 174 -9.94 -20.39 11.03
C LEU A 174 -9.41 -20.29 9.59
N LYS A 175 -9.31 -19.07 9.03
CA LYS A 175 -8.67 -18.86 7.72
C LYS A 175 -7.14 -18.97 7.74
N GLN A 176 -6.53 -18.93 8.92
CA GLN A 176 -5.07 -18.88 9.09
C GLN A 176 -4.48 -20.19 9.64
N LYS A 177 -5.28 -21.25 9.82
CA LYS A 177 -4.77 -22.61 10.04
C LYS A 177 -4.18 -23.08 8.70
N PRO A 178 -2.84 -23.19 8.55
CA PRO A 178 -2.27 -23.82 7.37
C PRO A 178 -2.63 -25.31 7.43
N ASP A 179 -3.07 -25.88 6.31
CA ASP A 179 -3.09 -27.33 6.17
C ASP A 179 -1.67 -27.83 6.43
N GLN A 180 -1.52 -28.54 7.54
CA GLN A 180 -0.29 -29.23 7.84
C GLN A 180 -0.22 -30.43 6.91
N LEU A 181 0.47 -30.27 5.79
CA LEU A 181 0.88 -31.39 4.93
C LEU A 181 1.81 -32.28 5.79
N PRO A 182 1.54 -33.59 5.93
CA PRO A 182 2.32 -34.43 6.82
C PRO A 182 3.77 -34.52 6.34
N ALA A 183 4.67 -34.51 7.32
CA ALA A 183 6.07 -34.84 7.12
C ALA A 183 6.17 -36.34 6.87
N ASP A 184 6.12 -36.74 5.61
CA ASP A 184 6.68 -37.97 5.06
C ASP A 184 6.64 -37.80 3.53
N GLU A 185 7.75 -38.07 2.85
CA GLU A 185 7.97 -38.04 1.39
C GLU A 185 8.78 -36.85 0.83
N LEU A 186 10.02 -36.70 1.29
CA LEU A 186 11.13 -36.24 0.43
C LEU A 186 12.45 -36.88 0.89
N ASP A 187 12.51 -38.21 0.84
CA ASP A 187 13.78 -38.95 0.87
C ASP A 187 13.80 -39.89 -0.34
N SER A 188 14.06 -39.32 -1.51
CA SER A 188 14.31 -40.03 -2.78
C SER A 188 14.86 -39.05 -3.82
N VAL A 189 16.05 -38.50 -3.57
CA VAL A 189 16.92 -38.06 -4.66
C VAL A 189 18.28 -38.71 -4.40
N GLU A 190 18.50 -39.83 -5.08
CA GLU A 190 19.75 -40.57 -5.08
C GLU A 190 20.89 -39.69 -5.64
N PRO A 191 22.11 -39.70 -5.04
CA PRO A 191 23.22 -38.92 -5.55
C PRO A 191 23.66 -39.45 -6.93
N MET A 192 23.74 -38.54 -7.90
CA MET A 192 24.34 -38.78 -9.22
C MET A 192 25.78 -39.31 -9.05
N GLN A 193 26.03 -40.55 -9.47
CA GLN A 193 27.37 -41.12 -9.50
C GLN A 193 28.18 -40.49 -10.66
N PRO A 194 29.45 -40.12 -10.46
CA PRO A 194 30.28 -39.63 -11.55
C PRO A 194 30.63 -40.76 -12.53
N GLU A 195 30.49 -40.44 -13.82
CA GLU A 195 30.83 -41.26 -14.98
C GLU A 195 32.34 -41.60 -14.98
N PRO A 196 32.75 -42.84 -15.30
CA PRO A 196 34.17 -43.20 -15.34
C PRO A 196 34.86 -42.61 -16.58
N GLU A 197 35.98 -41.94 -16.33
CA GLU A 197 36.90 -41.40 -17.33
C GLU A 197 37.48 -42.54 -18.21
N PRO A 198 37.55 -42.39 -19.55
CA PRO A 198 38.13 -43.41 -20.41
C PRO A 198 39.66 -43.46 -20.24
N ALA A 199 40.17 -44.62 -19.87
CA ALA A 199 41.60 -44.91 -19.84
C ALA A 199 42.21 -44.85 -21.24
N ALA A 200 43.31 -44.12 -21.36
CA ALA A 200 44.19 -44.11 -22.53
C ALA A 200 45.01 -45.40 -22.59
N ALA A 201 44.88 -46.16 -23.69
CA ALA A 201 45.91 -46.90 -24.43
C ALA A 201 45.24 -47.97 -25.34
#